data_AF-K4ICY5-F1
#
_entry.id   AF-K4ICY5-F1
#
_cell.length_a   1.000
_cell.length_b   1.000
_cell.length_c   1.000
_cell.angle_alpha   90.00
_cell.angle_beta   90.00
_cell.angle_gamma   90.00
#
_symmetry.space_group_name_H-M   'P 1'
#
loop_
_entity.id
_entity.type
_entity.pdbx_description
1 polymer ?
#
loop_
_entity_poly.entity_id
_entity_poly.type
_entity_poly.pdbx_seq_one_letter_code
_entity_poly.pdbx_strand_id
1 'polypeptide(L)'
;MRKLINIFIILSLSISANSQEIEIGTIFTIEFSNPIKNMNFELISKSSYNGTIELSKMDSIIKIKPKENQIIGVFANGKFGNKTNSMLVLISGLNNNLNYDLKIKIPNKKKFQKTSTSALFKGVKSIEYWPYQIEEIDFKKFKTIPKENFEQFQIETKIDSTCIKNTDKNIEFGEKEFKNHFEILISELHNSEDFELTKMTEYENSINSEDFSLGHFWSLGEGIYPNEKRFKFDNPISYRRIECPYFEGKSTYFYTKNDKNIKVASFNWKTFKKTNFGANPKIEKDLENKFNEKFEFVLKTLNDILGFPIQNVTEESGRRKIRWKNEQGINAYMFNFSSNREIRLYVYKE
;
A
#
# COMPACT_ATOMS: atom_id res chain seq x y z
N MET A 1 42.24 68.26 0.28
CA MET A 1 41.29 67.99 -0.82
C MET A 1 41.50 66.54 -1.26
N ARG A 2 40.45 65.69 -1.15
CA ARG A 2 40.06 64.58 -2.06
C ARG A 2 41.19 63.71 -2.68
N LYS A 3 41.26 62.38 -2.56
CA LYS A 3 40.25 61.32 -2.44
C LYS A 3 40.95 60.02 -2.00
N LEU A 4 40.45 59.39 -0.94
CA LEU A 4 40.63 57.95 -0.70
C LEU A 4 39.58 57.22 -1.52
N ILE A 5 40.01 56.43 -2.50
CA ILE A 5 39.16 55.54 -3.27
C ILE A 5 39.03 54.25 -2.48
N ASN A 6 37.90 54.08 -1.77
CA ASN A 6 37.48 52.80 -1.23
C ASN A 6 36.87 51.98 -2.37
N ILE A 7 37.62 51.01 -2.89
CA ILE A 7 37.08 49.95 -3.75
C ILE A 7 36.37 48.96 -2.83
N PHE A 8 35.05 49.04 -2.78
CA PHE A 8 34.19 47.98 -2.25
C PHE A 8 34.08 46.89 -3.33
N ILE A 9 34.86 45.81 -3.19
CA ILE A 9 34.62 44.59 -3.97
C ILE A 9 33.40 43.91 -3.34
N ILE A 10 32.23 44.14 -3.92
CA ILE A 10 31.05 43.31 -3.66
C ILE A 10 31.30 41.99 -4.40
N LEU A 11 31.88 41.01 -3.69
CA LEU A 11 31.79 39.61 -4.10
C LEU A 11 30.31 39.22 -3.99
N SER A 12 29.57 39.37 -5.08
CA SER A 12 28.32 38.64 -5.26
C SER A 12 28.69 37.18 -5.45
N LEU A 13 28.90 36.47 -4.35
CA LEU A 13 28.79 35.02 -4.33
C LEU A 13 27.35 34.72 -4.75
N SER A 14 27.19 34.34 -6.01
CA SER A 14 26.02 33.63 -6.50
C SER A 14 25.97 32.32 -5.71
N ILE A 15 25.27 32.35 -4.57
CA ILE A 15 24.97 31.19 -3.75
C ILE A 15 24.16 30.25 -4.64
N SER A 16 24.85 29.29 -5.23
CA SER A 16 24.23 28.12 -5.86
C SER A 16 23.32 27.47 -4.83
N ALA A 17 22.08 27.11 -5.23
CA ALA A 17 21.05 26.44 -4.43
C ALA A 17 21.67 25.58 -3.30
N ASN A 18 21.71 26.14 -2.10
CA ASN A 18 22.39 25.54 -0.97
C ASN A 18 21.61 24.30 -0.55
N SER A 19 22.33 23.18 -0.40
CA SER A 19 21.93 22.03 0.40
C SER A 19 21.31 22.49 1.72
N GLN A 20 20.14 21.98 2.09
CA GLN A 20 19.46 22.36 3.33
C GLN A 20 19.12 21.10 4.13
N GLU A 21 19.92 20.88 5.15
CA GLU A 21 19.84 19.74 6.05
C GLU A 21 18.77 19.97 7.12
N ILE A 22 17.92 18.97 7.31
CA ILE A 22 16.78 18.99 8.24
C ILE A 22 16.89 17.76 9.14
N GLU A 23 17.04 18.00 10.44
CA GLU A 23 17.11 16.96 11.45
C GLU A 23 15.73 16.36 11.76
N ILE A 24 15.72 15.12 12.23
CA ILE A 24 14.50 14.47 12.73
C ILE A 24 13.91 15.23 13.92
N GLY A 25 12.58 15.28 14.00
CA GLY A 25 11.86 16.07 14.99
C GLY A 25 11.68 17.54 14.57
N THR A 26 11.55 17.80 13.27
CA THR A 26 11.45 19.17 12.73
C THR A 26 10.18 19.37 11.91
N ILE A 27 9.52 20.50 12.09
CA ILE A 27 8.57 21.07 11.13
C ILE A 27 9.24 22.25 10.42
N PHE A 28 9.02 22.35 9.11
CA PHE A 28 9.74 23.32 8.28
C PHE A 28 8.93 23.78 7.08
N THR A 29 9.32 24.93 6.51
CA THR A 29 8.77 25.46 5.27
C THR A 29 9.89 25.76 4.29
N ILE A 30 9.78 25.18 3.10
CA ILE A 30 10.59 25.50 1.93
C ILE A 30 9.82 26.51 1.08
N GLU A 31 10.47 27.57 0.64
CA GLU A 31 9.92 28.57 -0.28
C GLU A 31 10.74 28.64 -1.56
N PHE A 32 10.05 28.74 -2.70
CA PHE A 32 10.66 28.85 -4.02
C PHE A 32 10.68 30.32 -4.47
N SER A 33 11.86 30.81 -4.85
CA SER A 33 12.03 32.20 -5.31
C SER A 33 11.44 32.42 -6.71
N ASN A 34 11.49 31.42 -7.58
CA ASN A 34 10.94 31.50 -8.94
C ASN A 34 10.53 30.12 -9.48
N PRO A 35 9.38 29.58 -9.04
CA PRO A 35 8.93 28.22 -9.38
C PRO A 35 8.61 28.00 -10.87
N ILE A 36 8.67 29.03 -11.71
CA ILE A 36 8.37 28.95 -13.16
C ILE A 36 9.65 28.78 -13.98
N LYS A 37 10.74 29.49 -13.65
CA LYS A 37 11.98 29.48 -14.44
C LYS A 37 13.06 28.60 -13.84
N ASN A 38 13.25 28.64 -12.53
CA ASN A 38 14.31 27.93 -11.83
C ASN A 38 13.83 27.57 -10.42
N MET A 39 13.73 26.27 -10.15
CA MET A 39 13.30 25.69 -8.87
C MET A 39 14.34 25.87 -7.75
N ASN A 40 14.91 27.06 -7.66
CA ASN A 40 15.71 27.51 -6.53
C ASN A 40 14.79 27.68 -5.33
N PHE A 41 15.24 27.18 -4.19
CA PHE A 41 14.43 27.11 -2.98
C PHE A 41 15.29 27.42 -1.76
N GLU A 42 14.62 27.86 -0.69
CA GLU A 42 15.22 28.13 0.60
C GLU A 42 14.31 27.69 1.75
N LEU A 43 14.90 27.31 2.87
CA LEU A 43 14.23 26.97 4.12
C LEU A 43 13.93 28.27 4.86
N ILE A 44 12.69 28.74 4.77
CA ILE A 44 12.27 30.01 5.38
C ILE A 44 11.78 29.83 6.82
N SER A 45 11.51 28.60 7.25
CA SER A 45 11.21 28.29 8.65
C SER A 45 11.67 26.88 9.01
N LYS A 46 12.14 26.75 10.25
CA LYS A 46 12.51 25.49 10.91
C LYS A 46 12.13 25.63 12.39
N SER A 47 11.34 24.71 12.92
CA SER A 47 11.02 24.66 14.36
C SER A 47 10.87 23.22 14.85
N SER A 48 10.99 23.04 16.17
CA SER A 48 10.90 21.72 16.79
C SER A 48 9.50 21.13 16.63
N TYR A 49 9.45 19.84 16.30
CA TYR A 49 8.25 19.02 16.28
C TYR A 49 8.43 17.87 17.27
N ASN A 50 7.77 17.98 18.42
CA ASN A 50 7.89 17.01 19.52
C ASN A 50 6.88 15.84 19.39
N GLY A 51 6.09 15.82 18.33
CA GLY A 51 5.06 14.81 18.10
C GLY A 51 5.61 13.54 17.46
N THR A 52 4.77 12.51 17.43
CA THR A 52 4.95 11.33 16.59
C THR A 52 3.94 11.38 15.45
N ILE A 53 4.37 11.05 14.23
CA ILE A 53 3.49 10.97 13.06
C ILE A 53 2.62 9.71 13.18
N GLU A 54 1.31 9.90 13.35
CA GLU A 54 0.31 8.84 13.33
C GLU A 54 -0.49 8.93 12.03
N LEU A 55 -0.45 7.89 11.19
CA LEU A 55 -1.14 7.88 9.88
C LEU A 55 -2.65 8.13 10.02
N SER A 56 -3.27 7.67 11.12
CA SER A 56 -4.70 7.89 11.40
C SER A 56 -5.03 9.35 11.73
N LYS A 57 -4.04 10.18 12.06
CA LYS A 57 -4.21 11.60 12.41
C LYS A 57 -3.48 12.52 11.45
N MET A 58 -3.21 12.06 10.23
CA MET A 58 -2.40 12.76 9.23
C MET A 58 -2.91 14.19 8.94
N ASP A 59 -4.23 14.40 8.98
CA ASP A 59 -4.84 15.73 8.77
C ASP A 59 -4.53 16.74 9.87
N SER A 60 -4.16 16.27 11.06
CA SER A 60 -3.83 17.14 12.20
C SER A 60 -2.34 17.54 12.26
N ILE A 61 -1.48 16.88 11.47
CA ILE A 61 -0.02 17.04 11.54
C ILE A 61 0.41 18.38 10.94
N ILE A 62 -0.10 18.70 9.75
CA ILE A 62 0.15 19.99 9.07
C ILE A 62 -1.17 20.76 9.03
N LYS A 63 -1.34 21.68 9.99
CA LYS A 63 -2.56 22.51 10.10
C LYS A 63 -2.55 23.74 9.21
N ILE A 64 -1.36 24.15 8.76
CA ILE A 64 -1.17 25.35 7.96
C ILE A 64 -1.16 24.97 6.49
N LYS A 65 -1.97 25.66 5.68
CA LYS A 65 -1.98 25.47 4.24
C LYS A 65 -0.76 26.19 3.62
N PRO A 66 0.05 25.52 2.78
CA PRO A 66 1.19 26.17 2.12
C PRO A 66 0.73 27.25 1.13
N LYS A 67 1.53 28.31 0.96
CA LYS A 67 1.36 29.29 -0.13
C LYS A 67 1.71 28.68 -1.48
N GLU A 68 1.34 29.36 -2.57
CA GLU A 68 1.51 28.84 -3.95
C GLU A 68 2.95 28.60 -4.39
N ASN A 69 3.93 29.06 -3.62
CA ASN A 69 5.37 28.86 -3.85
C ASN A 69 6.04 28.16 -2.67
N GLN A 70 5.29 27.41 -1.85
CA GLN A 70 5.83 26.80 -0.63
C GLN A 70 5.55 25.30 -0.56
N ILE A 71 6.44 24.59 0.13
CA ILE A 71 6.22 23.24 0.65
C ILE A 71 6.34 23.33 2.17
N ILE A 72 5.37 22.77 2.89
CA ILE A 72 5.47 22.57 4.34
C ILE A 72 5.78 21.10 4.59
N GLY A 73 6.73 20.83 5.47
CA GLY A 73 7.16 19.49 5.80
C GLY A 73 7.26 19.23 7.30
N VAL A 74 7.05 17.97 7.68
CA VAL A 74 7.36 17.45 9.02
C VAL A 74 8.23 16.23 8.85
N PHE A 75 9.45 16.27 9.40
CA PHE A 75 10.35 15.13 9.47
C PHE A 75 10.46 14.68 10.92
N ALA A 76 9.91 13.52 11.25
CA ALA A 76 9.83 13.04 12.63
C ALA A 76 9.72 11.51 12.70
N ASN A 77 9.71 10.98 13.91
CA ASN A 77 9.35 9.58 14.13
C ASN A 77 7.85 9.38 13.88
N GLY A 78 7.48 8.26 13.26
CA GLY A 78 6.11 7.86 13.03
C GLY A 78 5.84 6.43 13.49
N LYS A 79 4.59 6.17 13.86
CA LYS A 79 4.13 4.84 14.31
C LYS A 79 3.44 4.09 13.18
N PHE A 80 3.89 2.86 12.93
CA PHE A 80 3.22 1.91 12.07
C PHE A 80 3.08 0.58 12.82
N GLY A 81 1.87 0.30 13.32
CA GLY A 81 1.65 -0.75 14.32
C GLY A 81 2.46 -0.47 15.59
N ASN A 82 3.20 -1.47 16.08
CA ASN A 82 4.04 -1.35 17.28
C ASN A 82 5.46 -0.82 17.00
N LYS A 83 5.80 -0.52 15.73
CA LYS A 83 7.13 -0.06 15.34
C LYS A 83 7.17 1.47 15.18
N THR A 84 8.28 2.05 15.62
CA THR A 84 8.59 3.48 15.44
C THR A 84 9.68 3.61 14.38
N ASN A 85 9.43 4.42 13.36
CA ASN A 85 10.28 4.57 12.19
C ASN A 85 10.39 6.03 11.75
N SER A 86 11.41 6.41 10.98
CA SER A 86 11.51 7.77 10.44
C SER A 86 10.49 8.00 9.33
N MET A 87 9.77 9.11 9.39
CA MET A 87 8.79 9.53 8.39
C MET A 87 8.96 11.00 8.02
N LEU A 88 8.73 11.29 6.74
CA LEU A 88 8.67 12.64 6.20
C LEU A 88 7.29 12.85 5.58
N VAL A 89 6.57 13.85 6.07
CA VAL A 89 5.28 14.28 5.50
C VAL A 89 5.50 15.62 4.81
N LEU A 90 5.07 15.75 3.56
CA LEU A 90 5.18 16.98 2.76
C LEU A 90 3.83 17.38 2.20
N ILE A 91 3.52 18.68 2.19
CA ILE A 91 2.39 19.24 1.45
C ILE A 91 2.86 20.42 0.59
N SER A 92 2.60 20.34 -0.72
CA SER A 92 2.98 21.39 -1.68
C SER A 92 1.83 22.35 -1.93
N GLY A 93 2.11 23.65 -1.93
CA GLY A 93 1.18 24.66 -2.43
C GLY A 93 1.37 24.99 -3.92
N LEU A 94 2.44 24.46 -4.56
CA LEU A 94 2.78 24.78 -5.94
C LEU A 94 1.73 24.27 -6.93
N ASN A 95 1.46 25.10 -7.95
CA ASN A 95 0.51 24.77 -9.01
C ASN A 95 0.96 23.62 -9.90
N ASN A 96 2.26 23.38 -10.02
CA ASN A 96 2.84 22.29 -10.81
C ASN A 96 3.19 21.11 -9.91
N ASN A 97 3.09 19.91 -10.46
CA ASN A 97 3.57 18.70 -9.80
C ASN A 97 5.10 18.71 -9.78
N LEU A 98 5.69 18.16 -8.73
CA LEU A 98 7.14 18.25 -8.50
C LEU A 98 7.76 16.87 -8.31
N ASN A 99 8.91 16.66 -8.93
CA ASN A 99 9.87 15.65 -8.49
C ASN A 99 10.97 16.34 -7.70
N TYR A 100 11.57 15.60 -6.77
CA TYR A 100 12.68 16.11 -5.97
C TYR A 100 13.74 15.06 -5.72
N ASP A 101 14.97 15.51 -5.51
CA ASP A 101 16.08 14.66 -5.10
C ASP A 101 16.30 14.84 -3.60
N LEU A 102 16.23 13.74 -2.85
CA LEU A 102 16.44 13.69 -1.41
C LEU A 102 17.64 12.81 -1.07
N LYS A 103 18.44 13.24 -0.10
CA LYS A 103 19.42 12.40 0.56
C LYS A 103 19.11 12.25 2.04
N ILE A 104 19.55 11.14 2.61
CA ILE A 104 19.32 10.78 4.01
C ILE A 104 20.64 10.47 4.72
N LYS A 105 20.71 10.80 6.01
CA LYS A 105 21.80 10.46 6.91
C LYS A 105 21.34 9.36 7.86
N ILE A 106 21.93 8.17 7.70
CA ILE A 106 21.67 7.02 8.58
C ILE A 106 22.67 7.06 9.74
N PRO A 107 22.25 6.72 10.98
CA PRO A 107 23.16 6.62 12.11
C PRO A 107 24.42 5.81 11.79
N ASN A 108 25.57 6.30 12.29
CA ASN A 108 26.89 5.71 12.10
C ASN A 108 27.41 5.69 10.64
N LYS A 109 26.71 6.30 9.68
CA LYS A 109 27.21 6.46 8.30
C LYS A 109 27.77 7.86 8.11
N LYS A 110 29.03 7.96 7.70
CA LYS A 110 29.70 9.26 7.50
C LYS A 110 29.07 10.11 6.39
N LYS A 111 28.53 9.50 5.33
CA LYS A 111 28.02 10.20 4.14
C LYS A 111 26.51 10.09 4.01
N PHE A 112 25.90 11.16 3.51
CA PHE A 112 24.52 11.17 3.01
C PHE A 112 24.36 10.19 1.84
N GLN A 113 23.24 9.47 1.82
CA GLN A 113 22.90 8.49 0.79
C GLN A 113 21.66 8.94 0.03
N LYS A 114 21.61 8.67 -1.27
CA LYS A 114 20.42 8.97 -2.07
C LYS A 114 19.28 8.04 -1.64
N THR A 115 18.07 8.56 -1.56
CA THR A 115 16.84 7.77 -1.36
C THR A 115 15.90 7.94 -2.54
N SER A 116 14.95 7.02 -2.69
CA SER A 116 13.77 7.23 -3.52
C SER A 116 12.86 8.28 -2.91
N THR A 117 12.07 8.93 -3.76
CA THR A 117 11.10 9.97 -3.41
C THR A 117 9.86 9.80 -4.27
N SER A 118 8.70 10.17 -3.72
CA SER A 118 7.42 10.24 -4.41
C SER A 118 7.15 11.65 -4.92
N ALA A 119 6.49 11.78 -6.08
CA ALA A 119 6.13 13.09 -6.62
C ALA A 119 5.22 13.87 -5.67
N LEU A 120 5.35 15.21 -5.65
CA LEU A 120 4.51 16.10 -4.86
C LEU A 120 3.42 16.71 -5.73
N PHE A 121 2.19 16.69 -5.22
CA PHE A 121 1.00 17.26 -5.85
C PHE A 121 0.44 18.41 -5.00
N LYS A 122 -0.20 19.39 -5.64
CA LYS A 122 -0.78 20.55 -4.94
C LYS A 122 -1.80 20.07 -3.90
N GLY A 123 -1.61 20.44 -2.64
CA GLY A 123 -2.53 20.17 -1.54
C GLY A 123 -2.60 18.72 -1.07
N VAL A 124 -1.90 17.79 -1.71
CA VAL A 124 -1.86 16.38 -1.31
C VAL A 124 -0.69 16.17 -0.35
N LYS A 125 -0.94 15.44 0.74
CA LYS A 125 0.11 15.03 1.68
C LYS A 125 0.86 13.84 1.11
N SER A 126 2.14 14.04 0.79
CA SER A 126 3.07 12.97 0.42
C SER A 126 3.75 12.44 1.68
N ILE A 127 4.02 11.14 1.72
CA ILE A 127 4.64 10.45 2.85
C ILE A 127 5.82 9.65 2.33
N GLU A 128 7.00 9.93 2.84
CA GLU A 128 8.15 9.03 2.72
C GLU A 128 8.32 8.29 4.05
N TYR A 129 8.59 6.99 3.96
CA TYR A 129 8.74 6.10 5.11
C TYR A 129 10.01 5.27 4.95
N TRP A 130 10.78 5.18 6.02
CA TRP A 130 11.98 4.34 6.05
C TRP A 130 11.91 3.35 7.21
N PRO A 131 12.10 2.03 6.97
CA PRO A 131 12.02 1.00 8.02
C PRO A 131 13.25 0.98 8.94
N TYR A 132 13.99 2.08 9.01
CA TYR A 132 15.21 2.28 9.79
C TYR A 132 15.30 3.75 10.21
N GLN A 133 16.11 4.02 11.22
CA GLN A 133 16.30 5.37 11.73
C GLN A 133 17.12 6.23 10.76
N ILE A 134 16.71 7.49 10.65
CA ILE A 134 17.38 8.56 9.90
C ILE A 134 17.57 9.74 10.84
N GLU A 135 18.77 10.31 10.83
CA GLU A 135 19.14 11.48 11.64
C GLU A 135 18.72 12.78 10.93
N GLU A 136 19.04 12.87 9.64
CA GLU A 136 18.88 14.07 8.84
C GLU A 136 18.46 13.75 7.41
N ILE A 137 17.74 14.67 6.79
CA ILE A 137 17.43 14.68 5.37
C ILE A 137 18.00 15.93 4.71
N ASP A 138 18.25 15.85 3.40
CA ASP A 138 18.85 16.94 2.64
C ASP A 138 18.25 17.01 1.23
N PHE A 139 17.50 18.08 0.99
CA PHE A 139 16.90 18.35 -0.31
C PHE A 139 17.96 18.92 -1.25
N LYS A 140 18.12 18.29 -2.42
CA LYS A 140 19.12 18.72 -3.41
C LYS A 140 18.54 19.50 -4.57
N LYS A 141 17.39 19.07 -5.07
CA LYS A 141 16.82 19.63 -6.30
C LYS A 141 15.33 19.38 -6.34
N PHE A 142 14.60 20.34 -6.90
CA PHE A 142 13.22 20.17 -7.32
C PHE A 142 13.11 20.40 -8.84
N LYS A 143 12.15 19.74 -9.47
CA LYS A 143 11.84 19.89 -10.90
C LYS A 143 10.34 19.83 -11.09
N THR A 144 9.80 20.68 -11.97
CA THR A 144 8.42 20.53 -12.42
C THR A 144 8.25 19.24 -13.21
N ILE A 145 7.09 18.64 -13.06
CA ILE A 145 6.57 17.59 -13.92
C ILE A 145 5.46 18.23 -14.76
N PRO A 146 5.49 18.11 -16.09
CA PRO A 146 4.41 18.62 -16.95
C PRO A 146 3.04 18.15 -16.46
N LYS A 147 2.04 19.05 -16.49
CA LYS A 147 0.64 18.70 -16.17
C LYS A 147 0.02 17.81 -17.25
N GLU A 148 0.54 17.91 -18.47
CA GLU A 148 0.23 17.01 -19.58
C GLU A 148 0.58 15.59 -19.15
N ASN A 149 -0.47 14.76 -19.02
CA ASN A 149 -0.54 13.35 -18.60
C ASN A 149 -1.20 13.06 -17.24
N PHE A 150 -1.62 14.02 -16.42
CA PHE A 150 -2.37 13.68 -15.19
C PHE A 150 -3.87 13.48 -15.37
N GLU A 151 -4.50 14.05 -16.40
CA GLU A 151 -5.85 13.63 -16.81
C GLU A 151 -5.85 12.18 -17.36
N GLN A 152 -4.70 11.68 -17.82
CA GLN A 152 -4.49 10.25 -18.13
C GLN A 152 -4.07 9.39 -16.92
N PHE A 153 -3.83 10.00 -15.75
CA PHE A 153 -3.65 9.29 -14.48
C PHE A 153 -4.91 9.33 -13.60
N GLN A 154 -6.08 9.63 -14.18
CA GLN A 154 -7.19 8.74 -13.85
C GLN A 154 -6.75 7.38 -14.34
N ILE A 155 -6.30 6.50 -13.44
CA ILE A 155 -6.30 5.07 -13.73
C ILE A 155 -7.78 4.71 -13.85
N GLU A 156 -8.39 5.05 -14.99
CA GLU A 156 -9.55 4.34 -15.47
C GLU A 156 -9.15 2.88 -15.37
N THR A 157 -9.89 2.18 -14.54
CA THR A 157 -9.65 0.79 -14.27
C THR A 157 -10.06 0.05 -15.53
N LYS A 158 -9.12 -0.11 -16.46
CA LYS A 158 -9.39 -0.77 -17.75
C LYS A 158 -9.43 -2.28 -17.51
N ILE A 159 -10.62 -2.83 -17.67
CA ILE A 159 -10.90 -4.26 -17.58
C ILE A 159 -10.50 -4.90 -18.91
N ASP A 160 -9.48 -5.75 -18.90
CA ASP A 160 -9.05 -6.49 -20.09
C ASP A 160 -9.97 -7.70 -20.34
N SER A 161 -10.82 -7.57 -21.36
CA SER A 161 -11.77 -8.58 -21.79
C SER A 161 -11.19 -9.57 -22.82
N THR A 162 -9.91 -9.49 -23.18
CA THR A 162 -9.32 -10.41 -24.18
C THR A 162 -9.32 -11.86 -23.72
N CYS A 163 -9.37 -12.09 -22.41
CA CYS A 163 -9.44 -13.42 -21.82
C CYS A 163 -10.86 -14.01 -21.72
N ILE A 164 -11.93 -13.27 -22.10
CA ILE A 164 -13.33 -13.77 -22.06
C ILE A 164 -13.52 -15.05 -22.90
N LYS A 165 -12.73 -15.25 -23.96
CA LYS A 165 -12.83 -16.44 -24.82
C LYS A 165 -12.22 -17.70 -24.19
N ASN A 166 -11.50 -17.57 -23.07
CA ASN A 166 -10.92 -18.72 -22.37
C ASN A 166 -11.92 -19.20 -21.31
N THR A 167 -12.52 -20.37 -21.54
CA THR A 167 -13.50 -20.98 -20.61
C THR A 167 -12.89 -21.30 -19.26
N ASP A 168 -11.58 -21.53 -19.19
CA ASP A 168 -10.85 -21.85 -17.95
C ASP A 168 -10.48 -20.59 -17.16
N LYS A 169 -11.04 -19.44 -17.55
CA LYS A 169 -10.82 -18.14 -16.90
C LYS A 169 -12.10 -17.36 -16.72
N ASN A 170 -13.28 -17.93 -16.94
CA ASN A 170 -14.53 -17.22 -16.68
C ASN A 170 -14.88 -17.23 -15.18
N ILE A 171 -15.95 -16.51 -14.81
CA ILE A 171 -16.42 -16.41 -13.42
C ILE A 171 -16.83 -17.78 -12.90
N GLU A 172 -17.58 -18.55 -13.69
CA GLU A 172 -18.12 -19.85 -13.29
C GLU A 172 -17.00 -20.86 -12.97
N PHE A 173 -15.92 -20.85 -13.75
CA PHE A 173 -14.72 -21.63 -13.47
C PHE A 173 -14.06 -21.15 -12.18
N GLY A 174 -13.86 -19.84 -12.01
CA GLY A 174 -13.29 -19.27 -10.78
C GLY A 174 -14.08 -19.60 -9.52
N GLU A 175 -15.41 -19.61 -9.61
CA GLU A 175 -16.31 -20.01 -8.53
C GLU A 175 -16.21 -21.51 -8.21
N LYS A 176 -16.22 -22.37 -9.24
CA LYS A 176 -16.00 -23.81 -9.07
C LYS A 176 -14.66 -24.10 -8.41
N GLU A 177 -13.58 -23.47 -8.88
CA GLU A 177 -12.25 -23.68 -8.32
C GLU A 177 -12.11 -23.09 -6.92
N PHE A 178 -12.77 -21.98 -6.59
CA PHE A 178 -12.82 -21.52 -5.21
C PHE A 178 -13.49 -22.55 -4.31
N LYS A 179 -14.64 -23.11 -4.72
CA LYS A 179 -15.35 -24.11 -3.93
C LYS A 179 -14.49 -25.36 -3.69
N ASN A 180 -13.91 -25.94 -4.75
CA ASN A 180 -13.04 -27.10 -4.64
C ASN A 180 -11.84 -26.84 -3.72
N HIS A 181 -11.16 -25.72 -3.94
CA HIS A 181 -10.01 -25.33 -3.12
C HIS A 181 -10.42 -25.16 -1.65
N PHE A 182 -11.52 -24.46 -1.39
CA PHE A 182 -11.99 -24.22 -0.03
C PHE A 182 -12.39 -25.52 0.67
N GLU A 183 -13.03 -26.45 -0.02
CA GLU A 183 -13.33 -27.79 0.53
C GLU A 183 -12.07 -28.58 0.89
N ILE A 184 -11.05 -28.57 0.02
CA ILE A 184 -9.75 -29.21 0.30
C ILE A 184 -9.10 -28.56 1.53
N LEU A 185 -9.07 -27.23 1.57
CA LEU A 185 -8.51 -26.47 2.69
C LEU A 185 -9.19 -26.81 4.02
N ILE A 186 -10.53 -26.83 4.03
CA ILE A 186 -11.31 -27.16 5.23
C ILE A 186 -11.07 -28.61 5.66
N SER A 187 -11.01 -29.55 4.71
CA SER A 187 -10.69 -30.96 4.99
C SER A 187 -9.30 -31.11 5.61
N GLU A 188 -8.28 -30.45 5.06
CA GLU A 188 -6.90 -30.52 5.55
C GLU A 188 -6.75 -29.87 6.93
N LEU A 189 -7.36 -28.70 7.15
CA LEU A 189 -7.40 -28.07 8.48
C LEU A 189 -8.14 -28.94 9.49
N HIS A 190 -9.17 -29.69 9.07
CA HIS A 190 -9.89 -30.58 9.97
C HIS A 190 -9.05 -31.80 10.36
N ASN A 191 -8.49 -32.49 9.36
CA ASN A 191 -7.95 -33.84 9.49
C ASN A 191 -6.44 -33.91 9.77
N SER A 192 -5.69 -32.82 9.59
CA SER A 192 -4.25 -32.80 9.77
C SER A 192 -3.81 -31.75 10.79
N GLU A 193 -2.98 -32.16 11.76
CA GLU A 193 -2.19 -31.21 12.56
C GLU A 193 -1.03 -30.61 11.73
N ASP A 194 -0.59 -31.37 10.71
CA ASP A 194 0.50 -31.07 9.79
C ASP A 194 -0.04 -30.84 8.36
N PHE A 195 -0.70 -29.70 8.17
CA PHE A 195 -1.19 -29.30 6.84
C PHE A 195 -0.04 -28.77 5.98
N GLU A 196 0.60 -29.67 5.22
CA GLU A 196 1.78 -29.33 4.44
C GLU A 196 1.52 -28.37 3.26
N LEU A 197 2.42 -27.40 3.08
CA LEU A 197 2.40 -26.43 1.98
C LEU A 197 2.44 -27.07 0.58
N THR A 198 3.10 -28.23 0.45
CA THR A 198 3.26 -28.93 -0.82
C THR A 198 1.90 -29.27 -1.44
N LYS A 199 0.93 -29.73 -0.63
CA LYS A 199 -0.41 -30.08 -1.11
C LYS A 199 -1.11 -28.90 -1.79
N MET A 200 -1.02 -27.70 -1.19
CA MET A 200 -1.66 -26.51 -1.78
C MET A 200 -0.90 -25.98 -2.98
N THR A 201 0.43 -26.16 -3.00
CA THR A 201 1.25 -25.83 -4.16
C THR A 201 0.92 -26.74 -5.35
N GLU A 202 0.76 -28.05 -5.12
CA GLU A 202 0.33 -29.01 -6.13
C GLU A 202 -1.08 -28.70 -6.66
N TYR A 203 -2.02 -28.35 -5.78
CA TYR A 203 -3.35 -27.93 -6.19
C TYR A 203 -3.29 -26.67 -7.09
N GLU A 204 -2.58 -25.62 -6.68
CA GLU A 204 -2.46 -24.39 -7.47
C GLU A 204 -1.77 -24.62 -8.82
N ASN A 205 -0.77 -25.50 -8.88
CA ASN A 205 -0.14 -25.92 -10.13
C ASN A 205 -1.12 -26.69 -11.04
N SER A 206 -1.96 -27.57 -10.48
CA SER A 206 -2.90 -28.38 -11.24
C SER A 206 -3.95 -27.55 -11.98
N ILE A 207 -4.25 -26.35 -11.49
CA ILE A 207 -5.21 -25.41 -12.08
C ILE A 207 -4.52 -24.25 -12.82
N ASN A 208 -3.21 -24.35 -13.04
CA ASN A 208 -2.39 -23.36 -13.76
C ASN A 208 -2.44 -21.94 -13.15
N SER A 209 -2.47 -21.83 -11.82
CA SER A 209 -2.32 -20.54 -11.15
C SER A 209 -0.91 -19.98 -11.33
N GLU A 210 -0.78 -18.65 -11.41
CA GLU A 210 0.50 -17.96 -11.55
C GLU A 210 1.12 -17.71 -10.16
N ASP A 211 2.38 -18.12 -9.93
CA ASP A 211 3.11 -17.72 -8.73
C ASP A 211 3.30 -16.20 -8.72
N PHE A 212 2.79 -15.56 -7.66
CA PHE A 212 2.79 -14.13 -7.44
C PHE A 212 3.41 -13.78 -6.07
N SER A 213 4.32 -14.63 -5.58
CA SER A 213 4.98 -14.45 -4.28
C SER A 213 5.91 -13.23 -4.28
N LEU A 214 5.89 -12.45 -3.19
CA LEU A 214 6.67 -11.22 -3.08
C LEU A 214 8.17 -11.44 -2.79
N GLY A 215 8.57 -12.67 -2.46
CA GLY A 215 9.96 -13.00 -2.09
C GLY A 215 10.43 -12.43 -0.75
N HIS A 216 9.54 -11.77 0.02
CA HIS A 216 9.81 -11.26 1.35
C HIS A 216 8.62 -11.43 2.28
N PHE A 217 8.89 -11.48 3.59
CA PHE A 217 7.87 -11.70 4.60
C PHE A 217 7.01 -10.46 4.81
N TRP A 218 5.70 -10.69 4.89
CA TRP A 218 4.72 -9.72 5.37
C TRP A 218 3.79 -10.42 6.37
N SER A 219 3.49 -9.75 7.48
CA SER A 219 2.75 -10.34 8.60
C SER A 219 1.25 -10.15 8.48
N LEU A 220 0.49 -11.08 9.06
CA LEU A 220 -0.92 -10.87 9.39
C LEU A 220 -1.05 -10.00 10.65
N GLY A 221 -2.08 -9.17 10.71
CA GLY A 221 -2.41 -8.46 11.94
C GLY A 221 -3.03 -9.40 12.97
N GLU A 222 -2.72 -9.21 14.26
CA GLU A 222 -3.24 -10.03 15.37
C GLU A 222 -4.78 -10.07 15.42
N GLY A 223 -5.44 -9.00 14.95
CA GLY A 223 -6.91 -8.97 14.85
C GLY A 223 -7.50 -9.84 13.73
N ILE A 224 -6.66 -10.41 12.86
CA ILE A 224 -7.05 -11.38 11.82
C ILE A 224 -6.67 -12.79 12.26
N TYR A 225 -5.42 -12.96 12.68
CA TYR A 225 -4.88 -14.21 13.20
C TYR A 225 -4.03 -13.91 14.44
N PRO A 226 -4.46 -14.32 15.64
CA PRO A 226 -3.80 -13.94 16.90
C PRO A 226 -2.44 -14.63 17.07
N ASN A 227 -2.23 -15.80 16.45
CA ASN A 227 -0.99 -16.59 16.56
C ASN A 227 -0.62 -16.90 18.02
N GLU A 228 -1.56 -17.45 18.79
CA GLU A 228 -1.37 -17.69 20.24
C GLU A 228 -0.18 -18.61 20.53
N LYS A 229 0.07 -19.58 19.64
CA LYS A 229 1.20 -20.52 19.69
C LYS A 229 2.54 -19.93 19.24
N ARG A 230 2.57 -18.65 18.83
CA ARG A 230 3.78 -17.90 18.43
C ARG A 230 4.60 -18.59 17.34
N PHE A 231 3.92 -19.12 16.33
CA PHE A 231 4.56 -19.72 15.17
C PHE A 231 5.50 -18.74 14.48
N LYS A 232 6.66 -19.25 14.03
CA LYS A 232 7.60 -18.51 13.19
C LYS A 232 7.31 -18.80 11.73
N PHE A 233 6.78 -17.80 11.03
CA PHE A 233 6.45 -17.89 9.61
C PHE A 233 7.67 -17.66 8.71
N ASP A 234 7.64 -18.30 7.53
CA ASP A 234 8.49 -17.96 6.41
C ASP A 234 7.79 -16.96 5.47
N ASN A 235 8.45 -16.57 4.37
CA ASN A 235 7.85 -15.78 3.31
C ASN A 235 6.58 -16.48 2.77
N PRO A 236 5.38 -15.87 2.86
CA PRO A 236 4.15 -16.48 2.35
C PRO A 236 4.26 -16.73 0.84
N ILE A 237 3.70 -17.85 0.40
CA ILE A 237 3.57 -18.16 -1.03
C ILE A 237 2.19 -17.70 -1.48
N SER A 238 2.14 -16.98 -2.59
CA SER A 238 0.93 -16.41 -3.15
C SER A 238 0.75 -16.85 -4.59
N TYR A 239 -0.49 -17.20 -4.97
CA TYR A 239 -0.84 -17.52 -6.34
C TYR A 239 -1.92 -16.58 -6.83
N ARG A 240 -1.91 -16.30 -8.15
CA ARG A 240 -2.84 -15.40 -8.82
C ARG A 240 -3.63 -16.16 -9.88
N ARG A 241 -4.93 -15.86 -9.94
CA ARG A 241 -5.86 -16.33 -10.96
C ARG A 241 -6.68 -15.16 -11.50
N ILE A 242 -7.03 -15.21 -12.78
CA ILE A 242 -7.91 -14.22 -13.40
C ILE A 242 -9.28 -14.87 -13.62
N GLU A 243 -10.32 -14.22 -13.09
CA GLU A 243 -11.73 -14.55 -13.33
C GLU A 243 -12.31 -13.46 -14.25
N CYS A 244 -12.13 -13.68 -15.53
CA CYS A 244 -12.49 -12.77 -16.59
C CYS A 244 -14.01 -12.55 -16.68
N PRO A 245 -14.44 -11.32 -17.02
CA PRO A 245 -13.59 -10.14 -17.16
C PRO A 245 -13.29 -9.43 -15.84
N TYR A 246 -13.96 -9.75 -14.74
CA TYR A 246 -14.11 -8.80 -13.63
C TYR A 246 -13.04 -8.89 -12.54
N PHE A 247 -12.50 -10.07 -12.22
CA PHE A 247 -11.73 -10.27 -10.99
C PHE A 247 -10.33 -10.82 -11.20
N GLU A 248 -9.44 -10.36 -10.33
CA GLU A 248 -8.18 -11.01 -10.02
C GLU A 248 -8.34 -11.67 -8.65
N GLY A 249 -8.31 -13.00 -8.64
CA GLY A 249 -8.25 -13.82 -7.44
C GLY A 249 -6.81 -14.03 -7.00
N LYS A 250 -6.56 -14.03 -5.70
CA LYS A 250 -5.29 -14.43 -5.10
C LYS A 250 -5.54 -15.37 -3.94
N SER A 251 -4.75 -16.44 -3.89
CA SER A 251 -4.59 -17.27 -2.70
C SER A 251 -3.23 -16.97 -2.07
N THR A 252 -3.12 -17.08 -0.75
CA THR A 252 -1.84 -16.95 -0.05
C THR A 252 -1.80 -17.87 1.15
N TYR A 253 -0.66 -18.53 1.35
CA TYR A 253 -0.46 -19.48 2.43
C TYR A 253 0.62 -18.98 3.38
N PHE A 254 0.26 -18.87 4.64
CA PHE A 254 1.16 -18.55 5.74
C PHE A 254 1.55 -19.84 6.43
N TYR A 255 2.82 -20.20 6.32
CA TYR A 255 3.33 -21.47 6.77
C TYR A 255 4.56 -21.30 7.66
N THR A 256 4.74 -22.27 8.55
CA THR A 256 5.86 -22.29 9.50
C THR A 256 7.18 -22.55 8.79
N LYS A 257 8.24 -21.89 9.26
CA LYS A 257 9.55 -21.92 8.60
C LYS A 257 10.21 -23.29 8.53
N ASN A 258 10.03 -24.11 9.57
CA ASN A 258 10.78 -25.36 9.75
C ASN A 258 10.08 -26.55 9.08
N ASP A 259 8.82 -26.74 9.43
CA ASP A 259 7.94 -27.86 9.08
C ASP A 259 7.06 -27.57 7.86
N LYS A 260 7.05 -26.32 7.35
CA LYS A 260 6.30 -25.91 6.16
C LYS A 260 4.79 -26.21 6.26
N ASN A 261 4.27 -26.19 7.49
CA ASN A 261 2.85 -26.39 7.77
C ASN A 261 2.10 -25.07 7.62
N ILE A 262 1.06 -25.07 6.80
CA ILE A 262 0.12 -23.96 6.64
C ILE A 262 -0.65 -23.79 7.95
N LYS A 263 -0.62 -22.57 8.50
CA LYS A 263 -1.44 -22.18 9.66
C LYS A 263 -2.57 -21.23 9.27
N VAL A 264 -2.39 -20.46 8.20
CA VAL A 264 -3.43 -19.58 7.65
C VAL A 264 -3.42 -19.64 6.14
N ALA A 265 -4.59 -19.80 5.54
CA ALA A 265 -4.82 -19.56 4.13
C ALA A 265 -5.65 -18.28 3.97
N SER A 266 -5.35 -17.48 2.96
CA SER A 266 -6.13 -16.29 2.63
C SER A 266 -6.51 -16.27 1.16
N PHE A 267 -7.73 -15.83 0.88
CA PHE A 267 -8.25 -15.58 -0.45
C PHE A 267 -8.59 -14.11 -0.62
N ASN A 268 -8.28 -13.55 -1.77
CA ASN A 268 -8.55 -12.16 -2.08
C ASN A 268 -9.09 -12.04 -3.49
N TRP A 269 -10.20 -11.32 -3.64
CA TRP A 269 -10.73 -10.92 -4.94
C TRP A 269 -10.75 -9.42 -5.02
N LYS A 270 -10.22 -8.89 -6.12
CA LYS A 270 -10.29 -7.47 -6.45
C LYS A 270 -10.62 -7.32 -7.93
N THR A 271 -11.06 -6.13 -8.33
CA THR A 271 -11.26 -5.83 -9.74
C THR A 271 -9.98 -6.08 -10.55
N PHE A 272 -10.08 -6.87 -11.61
CA PHE A 272 -9.00 -7.10 -12.57
C PHE A 272 -8.71 -5.81 -13.33
N LYS A 273 -7.44 -5.40 -13.35
CA LYS A 273 -6.99 -4.23 -14.13
C LYS A 273 -5.80 -4.66 -14.99
N LYS A 274 -5.87 -4.43 -16.30
CA LYS A 274 -4.69 -4.56 -17.18
C LYS A 274 -4.61 -3.33 -18.08
N THR A 275 -3.39 -2.87 -18.31
CA THR A 275 -3.07 -1.59 -18.95
C THR A 275 -3.43 -1.48 -20.44
N ASN A 276 -3.67 -0.22 -20.84
CA ASN A 276 -3.53 0.45 -22.14
C ASN A 276 -4.45 0.21 -23.35
N PHE A 277 -5.47 -0.66 -23.32
CA PHE A 277 -6.45 -0.71 -24.43
C PHE A 277 -7.89 -0.64 -23.92
N GLY A 278 -8.75 0.03 -24.69
CA GLY A 278 -10.04 0.59 -24.27
C GLY A 278 -10.99 -0.39 -23.56
N ALA A 279 -11.79 0.14 -22.63
CA ALA A 279 -12.81 -0.60 -21.93
C ALA A 279 -14.02 -0.88 -22.84
N ASN A 280 -14.68 -2.01 -22.63
CA ASN A 280 -16.05 -2.21 -23.10
C ASN A 280 -17.00 -1.54 -22.09
N PRO A 281 -17.71 -0.44 -22.43
CA PRO A 281 -18.53 0.33 -21.49
C PRO A 281 -19.64 -0.47 -20.81
N LYS A 282 -20.04 -1.62 -21.38
CA LYS A 282 -21.00 -2.54 -20.76
C LYS A 282 -20.42 -3.20 -19.49
N ILE A 283 -19.15 -3.58 -19.53
CA ILE A 283 -18.47 -4.27 -18.41
C ILE A 283 -18.35 -3.36 -17.20
N GLU A 284 -18.08 -2.07 -17.40
CA GLU A 284 -17.97 -1.11 -16.30
C GLU A 284 -19.30 -0.90 -15.57
N LYS A 285 -20.42 -0.84 -16.30
CA LYS A 285 -21.76 -0.72 -15.71
C LYS A 285 -22.15 -1.94 -14.89
N ASP A 286 -21.73 -3.13 -15.30
CA ASP A 286 -22.09 -4.38 -14.64
C ASP A 286 -21.16 -4.74 -13.46
N LEU A 287 -20.02 -4.05 -13.30
CA LEU A 287 -18.98 -4.43 -12.35
C LEU A 287 -19.46 -4.39 -10.89
N GLU A 288 -20.30 -3.43 -10.51
CA GLU A 288 -20.86 -3.36 -9.14
C GLU A 288 -21.77 -4.56 -8.84
N ASN A 289 -22.68 -4.87 -9.76
CA ASN A 289 -23.56 -6.03 -9.64
C ASN A 289 -22.75 -7.32 -9.58
N LYS A 290 -21.76 -7.48 -10.47
CA LYS A 290 -20.89 -8.67 -10.50
C LYS A 290 -20.07 -8.80 -9.23
N PHE A 291 -19.59 -7.70 -8.66
CA PHE A 291 -18.88 -7.73 -7.39
C PHE A 291 -19.80 -8.16 -6.23
N ASN A 292 -21.04 -7.66 -6.19
CA ASN A 292 -22.03 -8.08 -5.21
C ASN A 292 -22.39 -9.57 -5.37
N GLU A 293 -22.58 -10.05 -6.62
CA GLU A 293 -22.78 -11.47 -6.91
C GLU A 293 -21.62 -12.32 -6.39
N LYS A 294 -20.36 -11.91 -6.64
CA LYS A 294 -19.18 -12.62 -6.14
C LYS A 294 -19.14 -12.66 -4.61
N PHE A 295 -19.47 -11.55 -3.96
CA PHE A 295 -19.54 -11.49 -2.50
C PHE A 295 -20.59 -12.46 -1.95
N GLU A 296 -21.81 -12.46 -2.51
CA GLU A 296 -22.89 -13.36 -2.09
C GLU A 296 -22.55 -14.83 -2.38
N PHE A 297 -21.89 -15.12 -3.50
CA PHE A 297 -21.39 -16.46 -3.82
C PHE A 297 -20.39 -16.96 -2.77
N VAL A 298 -19.39 -16.14 -2.42
CA VAL A 298 -18.39 -16.51 -1.40
C VAL A 298 -19.08 -16.67 -0.05
N LEU A 299 -19.96 -15.75 0.34
CA LEU A 299 -20.73 -15.81 1.58
C LEU A 299 -21.55 -17.10 1.68
N LYS A 300 -22.28 -17.45 0.62
CA LYS A 300 -23.08 -18.67 0.55
C LYS A 300 -22.20 -19.92 0.67
N THR A 301 -21.07 -19.96 -0.05
CA THR A 301 -20.14 -21.09 0.00
C THR A 301 -19.59 -21.29 1.41
N LEU A 302 -19.23 -20.20 2.10
CA LEU A 302 -18.81 -20.28 3.51
C LEU A 302 -19.93 -20.78 4.41
N ASN A 303 -21.17 -20.30 4.22
CA ASN A 303 -22.29 -20.74 5.03
C ASN A 303 -22.64 -22.22 4.81
N ASP A 304 -22.54 -22.69 3.56
CA ASP A 304 -22.80 -24.08 3.19
C ASP A 304 -21.78 -25.04 3.84
N ILE A 305 -20.53 -24.59 4.07
CA ILE A 305 -19.43 -25.43 4.58
C ILE A 305 -19.17 -25.24 6.08
N LEU A 306 -19.26 -24.01 6.59
CA LEU A 306 -18.95 -23.65 7.99
C LEU A 306 -20.18 -23.41 8.86
N GLY A 307 -21.38 -23.42 8.27
CA GLY A 307 -22.62 -23.03 8.97
C GLY A 307 -22.77 -21.52 9.10
N PHE A 308 -23.53 -21.08 10.10
CA PHE A 308 -23.87 -19.66 10.25
C PHE A 308 -22.72 -18.84 10.87
N PRO A 309 -22.56 -17.56 10.46
CA PRO A 309 -21.55 -16.70 11.03
C PRO A 309 -21.88 -16.33 12.49
N ILE A 310 -20.85 -16.30 13.35
CA ILE A 310 -20.94 -15.82 14.73
C ILE A 310 -20.95 -14.28 14.82
N GLN A 311 -20.56 -13.60 13.74
CA GLN A 311 -20.59 -12.15 13.66
C GLN A 311 -20.80 -11.71 12.20
N ASN A 312 -21.65 -10.71 11.99
CA ASN A 312 -21.85 -10.06 10.69
C ASN A 312 -22.16 -8.57 10.93
N VAL A 313 -21.14 -7.71 10.83
CA VAL A 313 -21.24 -6.29 11.18
C VAL A 313 -20.79 -5.44 10.00
N THR A 314 -21.56 -4.41 9.67
CA THR A 314 -21.17 -3.35 8.74
C THR A 314 -20.72 -2.14 9.55
N GLU A 315 -19.50 -1.68 9.33
CA GLU A 315 -18.95 -0.50 9.97
C GLU A 315 -19.42 0.78 9.28
N GLU A 316 -19.31 1.93 9.96
CA GLU A 316 -19.61 3.26 9.40
C GLU A 316 -18.81 3.56 8.11
N SER A 317 -17.63 2.96 7.97
CA SER A 317 -16.81 3.06 6.75
C SER A 317 -17.40 2.33 5.53
N GLY A 318 -18.54 1.63 5.69
CA GLY A 318 -19.13 0.74 4.70
C GLY A 318 -18.43 -0.62 4.61
N ARG A 319 -17.36 -0.85 5.38
CA ARG A 319 -16.69 -2.15 5.45
C ARG A 319 -17.55 -3.15 6.19
N ARG A 320 -17.84 -4.29 5.55
CA ARG A 320 -18.53 -5.43 6.20
C ARG A 320 -17.52 -6.44 6.71
N LYS A 321 -17.74 -6.93 7.93
CA LYS A 321 -16.91 -7.92 8.64
C LYS A 321 -17.78 -9.11 9.01
N ILE A 322 -17.39 -10.30 8.58
CA ILE A 322 -18.14 -11.53 8.86
C ILE A 322 -17.20 -12.60 9.40
N ARG A 323 -17.56 -13.23 10.52
CA ARG A 323 -16.74 -14.25 11.19
C ARG A 323 -17.51 -15.55 11.35
N TRP A 324 -16.82 -16.66 11.14
CA TRP A 324 -17.28 -18.01 11.42
C TRP A 324 -16.35 -18.69 12.40
N LYS A 325 -16.93 -19.58 13.18
CA LYS A 325 -16.21 -20.60 13.94
C LYS A 325 -17.08 -21.85 13.91
N ASN A 326 -16.65 -22.88 13.20
CA ASN A 326 -17.38 -24.14 13.16
C ASN A 326 -17.07 -25.00 14.40
N GLU A 327 -17.83 -26.09 14.57
CA GLU A 327 -17.68 -27.01 15.69
C GLU A 327 -16.31 -27.69 15.72
N GLN A 328 -15.65 -27.81 14.57
CA GLN A 328 -14.32 -28.38 14.38
C GLN A 328 -13.19 -27.39 14.76
N GLY A 329 -13.53 -26.18 15.22
CA GLY A 329 -12.57 -25.16 15.65
C GLY A 329 -11.90 -24.39 14.51
N ILE A 330 -12.39 -24.55 13.27
CA ILE A 330 -11.94 -23.78 12.11
C ILE A 330 -12.59 -22.40 12.18
N ASN A 331 -11.75 -21.36 12.06
CA ASN A 331 -12.15 -19.98 12.03
C ASN A 331 -12.06 -19.46 10.60
N ALA A 332 -13.04 -18.65 10.20
CA ALA A 332 -12.96 -17.87 8.97
C ALA A 332 -13.32 -16.42 9.24
N TYR A 333 -12.60 -15.50 8.60
CA TYR A 333 -12.84 -14.06 8.71
C TYR A 333 -12.86 -13.43 7.32
N MET A 334 -14.04 -12.97 6.91
CA MET A 334 -14.25 -12.27 5.64
C MET A 334 -14.45 -10.77 5.86
N PHE A 335 -13.84 -9.99 4.97
CA PHE A 335 -14.02 -8.55 4.84
C PHE A 335 -14.52 -8.23 3.44
N ASN A 336 -15.53 -7.36 3.36
CA ASN A 336 -15.96 -6.73 2.12
C ASN A 336 -15.67 -5.23 2.20
N PHE A 337 -14.83 -4.75 1.29
CA PHE A 337 -14.49 -3.34 1.11
C PHE A 337 -15.20 -2.81 -0.14
N SER A 338 -16.50 -2.52 -0.04
CA SER A 338 -17.33 -2.12 -1.17
C SER A 338 -16.76 -0.91 -1.95
N SER A 339 -16.17 0.06 -1.26
CA SER A 339 -15.55 1.24 -1.88
C SER A 339 -14.39 0.89 -2.81
N ASN A 340 -13.64 -0.17 -2.48
CA ASN A 340 -12.45 -0.60 -3.21
C ASN A 340 -12.69 -1.84 -4.07
N ARG A 341 -13.94 -2.37 -4.04
CA ARG A 341 -14.34 -3.61 -4.72
C ARG A 341 -13.36 -4.73 -4.44
N GLU A 342 -13.14 -4.97 -3.14
CA GLU A 342 -12.23 -5.97 -2.65
C GLU A 342 -12.87 -6.86 -1.58
N ILE A 343 -12.74 -8.17 -1.76
CA ILE A 343 -13.12 -9.19 -0.78
C ILE A 343 -11.84 -9.82 -0.25
N ARG A 344 -11.72 -9.95 1.07
CA ARG A 344 -10.61 -10.67 1.71
C ARG A 344 -11.19 -11.72 2.64
N LEU A 345 -10.70 -12.93 2.53
CA LEU A 345 -11.06 -14.06 3.37
C LEU A 345 -9.79 -14.64 3.99
N TYR A 346 -9.81 -14.91 5.29
CA TYR A 346 -8.76 -15.59 6.02
C TYR A 346 -9.36 -16.82 6.70
N VAL A 347 -8.66 -17.94 6.66
CA VAL A 347 -9.13 -19.24 7.15
C VAL A 347 -7.99 -19.90 7.91
N TYR A 348 -8.26 -20.36 9.12
CA TYR A 348 -7.26 -20.98 9.98
C TYR A 348 -7.90 -21.87 11.05
N LYS A 349 -7.07 -22.69 11.68
CA LYS A 349 -7.39 -23.46 12.89
C LYS A 349 -6.25 -23.24 13.87
N GLU A 350 -6.58 -22.92 15.12
CA GLU A 350 -5.57 -22.59 16.15
C GLU A 350 -4.77 -23.80 16.63
#